data_AF-A0A6B2JI49-F1
#
_entry.id   AF-A0A6B2JI49-F1
#
_cell.length_a   1.000
_cell.length_b   1.000
_cell.length_c   1.000
_cell.angle_alpha   90.00
_cell.angle_beta   90.00
_cell.angle_gamma   90.00
#
_symmetry.space_group_name_H-M   'P 1'
#
loop_
_entity.id
_entity.type
_entity.pdbx_description
1 polymer ?
#
loop_
_entity_poly.entity_id
_entity_poly.type
_entity_poly.pdbx_seq_one_letter_code
_entity_poly.pdbx_strand_id
1 'polypeptide(L)'
;FSKSPYINDVRILDWCFNKSMQYFDDTKKIKHACSVINHINLRSDQSKIAETLFFNLDKEPYKNSPELQGLIWNKLVVYVNEFNLSNREKTNLIQRLFDNVESIFNEVPVSILVN
;
A
#
# COMPACT_ATOMS: atom_id res chain seq x y z
N PHE A 1 -13.90 13.04 -5.30
CA PHE A 1 -12.43 13.25 -5.39
C PHE A 1 -12.05 13.35 -6.87
N SER A 2 -12.24 14.53 -7.46
CA SER A 2 -11.79 14.79 -8.84
C SER A 2 -10.27 14.95 -8.81
N LYS A 3 -9.56 14.10 -9.57
CA LYS A 3 -8.12 14.12 -9.87
C LYS A 3 -7.30 14.98 -8.90
N SER A 4 -6.85 14.44 -7.77
CA SER A 4 -5.84 15.12 -6.96
C SER A 4 -4.47 14.87 -7.59
N PRO A 5 -3.85 15.85 -8.28
CA PRO A 5 -2.49 15.72 -8.83
C PRO A 5 -1.40 15.58 -7.75
N TYR A 6 -1.83 15.48 -6.48
CA TYR A 6 -1.03 15.60 -5.27
C TYR A 6 -0.86 14.28 -4.50
N ILE A 7 -1.49 13.20 -4.97
CA ILE A 7 -1.36 11.85 -4.37
C ILE A 7 0.08 11.30 -4.46
N ASN A 8 0.94 11.96 -5.24
CA ASN A 8 2.36 11.64 -5.38
C ASN A 8 3.27 12.43 -4.41
N ASP A 9 2.73 13.15 -3.42
CA ASP A 9 3.53 13.74 -2.34
C ASP A 9 3.38 12.92 -1.06
N VAL A 10 4.50 12.47 -0.50
CA VAL A 10 4.61 11.72 0.76
C VAL A 10 3.87 12.41 1.91
N ARG A 11 3.95 13.75 2.01
CA ARG A 11 3.27 14.52 3.07
C ARG A 11 1.76 14.52 2.91
N ILE A 12 1.29 14.42 1.67
CA ILE A 12 -0.14 14.44 1.35
C ILE A 12 -0.73 13.06 1.63
N LEU A 13 -0.01 11.98 1.31
CA LEU A 13 -0.39 10.63 1.74
C LEU A 13 -0.44 10.53 3.27
N ASP A 14 0.59 10.99 3.97
CA ASP A 14 0.60 10.98 5.43
C ASP A 14 -0.60 11.74 6.03
N TRP A 15 -0.89 12.92 5.49
CA TRP A 15 -2.05 13.69 5.92
C TRP A 15 -3.38 12.97 5.61
N CYS A 16 -3.52 12.35 4.44
CA CYS A 16 -4.73 11.62 4.05
C CYS A 16 -5.04 10.46 5.01
N PHE A 17 -4.06 9.62 5.33
CA PHE A 17 -4.31 8.41 6.14
C PHE A 17 -4.27 8.66 7.65
N ASN A 18 -3.61 9.71 8.11
CA ASN A 18 -3.49 10.02 9.54
C ASN A 18 -4.36 11.22 9.93
N LYS A 19 -3.92 12.45 9.63
CA LYS A 19 -4.55 13.67 10.18
C LYS A 19 -5.97 13.91 9.67
N SER A 20 -6.25 13.69 8.40
CA SER A 20 -7.56 13.97 7.81
C SER A 20 -8.64 13.01 8.32
N MET A 21 -8.24 11.82 8.75
CA MET A 21 -9.13 10.75 9.17
C MET A 21 -9.16 10.53 10.69
N GLN A 22 -8.50 11.38 11.49
CA GLN A 22 -8.32 11.17 12.92
C GLN A 22 -9.63 11.10 13.73
N TYR A 23 -10.70 11.73 13.25
CA TYR A 23 -12.02 11.76 13.91
C TYR A 23 -13.04 10.81 13.27
N PHE A 24 -12.64 10.04 12.27
CA PHE A 24 -13.54 9.13 11.57
C PHE A 24 -13.55 7.75 12.22
N ASP A 25 -14.69 7.07 12.13
CA ASP A 25 -14.78 5.66 12.47
C ASP A 25 -13.98 4.79 11.49
N ASP A 26 -13.69 3.56 11.91
CA ASP A 26 -12.83 2.65 11.17
C ASP A 26 -13.42 2.25 9.80
N THR A 27 -14.75 2.19 9.70
CA THR A 27 -15.42 1.91 8.42
C THR A 27 -15.17 3.02 7.41
N LYS A 28 -15.26 4.28 7.83
CA LYS A 28 -14.99 5.44 6.96
C LYS A 28 -13.51 5.54 6.62
N LYS A 29 -12.61 5.25 7.57
CA LYS A 29 -11.16 5.15 7.34
C LYS A 29 -10.84 4.14 6.25
N ILE A 30 -11.35 2.93 6.35
CA ILE A 30 -11.13 1.86 5.36
C ILE A 30 -11.69 2.25 3.99
N LYS A 31 -12.93 2.75 3.90
CA LYS A 31 -13.51 3.20 2.62
C LYS A 31 -12.69 4.31 1.96
N HIS A 32 -12.21 5.26 2.75
CA HIS A 32 -11.33 6.32 2.24
C HIS A 32 -10.03 5.73 1.71
N ALA A 33 -9.40 4.82 2.46
CA ALA A 33 -8.18 4.15 2.06
C ALA A 33 -8.33 3.36 0.76
N CYS A 34 -9.39 2.57 0.62
CA CYS A 34 -9.72 1.86 -0.62
C CYS A 34 -9.86 2.83 -1.80
N SER A 35 -10.53 3.97 -1.59
CA SER A 35 -10.65 5.00 -2.62
C SER A 35 -9.29 5.58 -3.02
N VAL A 36 -8.40 5.90 -2.07
CA VAL A 36 -7.07 6.43 -2.37
C VAL A 36 -6.23 5.40 -3.14
N ILE A 37 -6.22 4.14 -2.71
CA ILE A 37 -5.48 3.04 -3.36
C ILE A 37 -5.95 2.81 -4.80
N ASN A 38 -7.25 2.89 -5.06
CA ASN A 38 -7.77 2.73 -6.42
C ASN A 38 -7.31 3.85 -7.37
N HIS A 39 -7.15 5.07 -6.85
CA HIS A 39 -6.80 6.24 -7.65
C HIS A 39 -5.30 6.55 -7.69
N ILE A 40 -4.48 5.93 -6.83
CA ILE A 40 -3.03 6.06 -6.93
C ILE A 40 -2.50 5.23 -8.09
N ASN A 41 -1.68 5.87 -8.90
CA ASN A 41 -0.92 5.23 -9.97
C ASN A 41 0.55 5.37 -9.61
N LEU A 42 1.09 4.35 -8.94
CA LEU A 42 2.51 4.32 -8.57
C LEU A 42 3.34 4.15 -9.85
N ARG A 43 4.56 4.67 -9.84
CA ARG A 43 5.55 4.50 -10.91
C ARG A 43 6.88 4.08 -10.30
N SER A 44 7.79 3.54 -11.12
CA SER A 44 9.10 3.08 -10.67
C SER A 44 9.92 4.17 -9.96
N ASP A 45 9.81 5.43 -10.40
CA ASP A 45 10.46 6.61 -9.81
C ASP A 45 9.79 7.10 -8.51
N GLN A 46 8.69 6.46 -8.10
CA GLN A 46 7.88 6.82 -6.93
C GLN A 46 8.02 5.85 -5.75
N SER A 47 9.14 5.14 -5.66
CA SER A 47 9.40 4.16 -4.59
C SER A 47 9.16 4.72 -3.17
N LYS A 48 9.56 5.97 -2.89
CA LYS A 48 9.34 6.63 -1.59
C LYS A 48 7.86 6.89 -1.27
N ILE A 49 7.06 7.14 -2.30
CA ILE A 49 5.60 7.37 -2.18
C ILE A 49 4.93 6.03 -1.88
N ALA A 50 5.34 4.97 -2.59
CA ALA A 50 4.87 3.61 -2.33
C ALA A 50 5.22 3.16 -0.90
N GLU A 51 6.47 3.36 -0.48
CA GLU A 51 6.92 3.03 0.88
C GLU A 51 6.09 3.76 1.95
N THR A 52 5.90 5.07 1.80
CA THR A 52 5.08 5.87 2.74
C THR A 52 3.63 5.40 2.77
N LEU A 53 3.06 5.12 1.59
CA LEU A 53 1.69 4.63 1.48
C LEU A 53 1.52 3.34 2.28
N PHE A 54 2.39 2.37 2.02
CA PHE A 54 2.33 1.07 2.68
C PHE A 54 2.62 1.17 4.18
N PHE A 55 3.56 2.03 4.60
CA PHE A 55 3.80 2.29 6.02
C PHE A 55 2.58 2.85 6.76
N ASN A 56 1.78 3.69 6.10
CA ASN A 56 0.56 4.22 6.69
C ASN A 56 -0.58 3.19 6.74
N LEU A 57 -0.55 2.20 5.85
CA LEU A 57 -1.54 1.12 5.78
C LEU A 57 -1.20 -0.08 6.68
N ASP A 58 0.05 -0.21 7.12
CA ASP A 58 0.49 -1.17 8.15
C ASP A 58 0.17 -0.69 9.57
N LYS A 59 -1.04 -0.15 9.77
CA LYS A 59 -1.53 0.37 11.05
C LYS A 59 -3.01 0.05 11.20
N GLU A 60 -3.51 -0.06 12.43
CA GLU A 60 -4.96 -0.13 12.66
C GLU A 60 -5.65 1.18 12.23
N PRO A 61 -6.86 1.10 11.64
CA PRO A 61 -7.66 -0.11 11.37
C PRO A 61 -7.37 -0.76 9.99
N TYR A 62 -6.40 -0.25 9.25
CA TYR A 62 -6.15 -0.63 7.86
C TYR A 62 -5.59 -2.04 7.74
N LYS A 63 -4.64 -2.41 8.62
CA LYS A 63 -3.92 -3.68 8.59
C LYS A 63 -4.88 -4.88 8.60
N ASN A 64 -5.97 -4.81 9.37
CA ASN A 64 -6.93 -5.89 9.54
C ASN A 64 -8.08 -5.91 8.53
N SER A 65 -8.11 -5.01 7.54
CA SER A 65 -9.20 -4.97 6.55
C SER A 65 -8.92 -5.89 5.36
N PRO A 66 -9.68 -6.99 5.15
CA PRO A 66 -9.42 -7.91 4.04
C PRO A 66 -9.60 -7.26 2.67
N GLU A 67 -10.59 -6.38 2.54
CA GLU A 67 -10.86 -5.63 1.30
C GLU A 67 -9.65 -4.76 0.92
N LEU A 68 -9.14 -4.00 1.89
CA LEU A 68 -8.02 -3.10 1.67
C LEU A 68 -6.72 -3.87 1.40
N GLN A 69 -6.49 -4.98 2.11
CA GLN A 69 -5.33 -5.85 1.89
C GLN A 69 -5.33 -6.46 0.48
N GLY A 70 -6.49 -6.88 -0.04
CA GLY A 70 -6.61 -7.35 -1.41
C GLY A 70 -6.26 -6.26 -2.45
N LEU A 71 -6.69 -5.02 -2.22
CA LEU A 71 -6.35 -3.88 -3.09
C LEU A 71 -4.87 -3.52 -3.03
N ILE A 72 -4.29 -3.51 -1.83
CA ILE A 72 -2.85 -3.27 -1.60
C ILE A 72 -2.04 -4.31 -2.37
N TRP A 73 -2.40 -5.60 -2.27
CA TRP A 73 -1.72 -6.68 -2.97
C TRP A 73 -1.77 -6.52 -4.48
N ASN A 74 -2.96 -6.31 -5.05
CA ASN A 74 -3.12 -6.15 -6.49
C ASN A 74 -2.28 -4.99 -7.04
N LYS A 75 -2.14 -3.91 -6.27
CA LYS A 75 -1.24 -2.80 -6.62
C LYS A 75 0.22 -3.20 -6.45
N LEU A 76 0.58 -3.74 -5.30
CA LEU A 76 1.96 -4.06 -4.96
C LEU A 76 2.55 -5.11 -5.91
N VAL A 77 1.82 -6.16 -6.28
CA VAL A 77 2.27 -7.17 -7.26
C VAL A 77 2.64 -6.55 -8.61
N VAL A 78 1.86 -5.57 -9.08
CA VAL A 78 2.14 -4.88 -10.33
C VAL A 78 3.39 -4.01 -10.22
N TYR A 79 3.60 -3.35 -9.07
CA TYR A 79 4.66 -2.35 -8.92
C TYR A 79 5.96 -2.85 -8.31
N VAL A 80 5.94 -3.95 -7.56
CA VAL A 80 7.11 -4.45 -6.84
C VAL A 80 8.27 -4.81 -7.78
N ASN A 81 7.96 -5.17 -9.03
CA ASN A 81 8.96 -5.41 -10.07
C ASN A 81 9.55 -4.11 -10.64
N GLU A 82 8.74 -3.05 -10.70
CA GLU A 82 9.12 -1.72 -11.19
C GLU A 82 9.89 -0.91 -10.13
N PHE A 83 9.77 -1.27 -8.85
CA PHE A 83 10.52 -0.61 -7.79
C PHE A 83 12.01 -0.88 -7.91
N ASN A 84 12.79 0.20 -7.92
CA ASN A 84 14.24 0.18 -7.77
C ASN A 84 14.62 -0.10 -6.30
N LEU A 85 14.15 -1.23 -5.77
CA LEU A 85 14.44 -1.78 -4.46
C LEU A 85 15.21 -3.10 -4.66
N SER A 86 16.05 -3.46 -3.72
CA SER A 86 16.64 -4.79 -3.67
C SER A 86 15.57 -5.86 -3.41
N ASN A 87 15.83 -7.12 -3.79
CA ASN A 87 14.93 -8.24 -3.52
C ASN A 87 14.62 -8.36 -2.02
N ARG A 88 15.61 -8.12 -1.15
CA ARG A 88 15.42 -8.10 0.30
C ARG A 88 14.46 -7.01 0.79
N GLU A 89 14.56 -5.80 0.25
CA GLU A 89 13.65 -4.69 0.59
C GLU A 89 12.22 -4.98 0.12
N LYS A 90 12.07 -5.57 -1.07
CA LYS A 90 10.78 -6.04 -1.59
C LYS A 90 10.16 -7.07 -0.66
N THR A 91 10.91 -8.11 -0.27
CA THR A 91 10.43 -9.15 0.64
C THR A 91 10.03 -8.59 2.01
N ASN A 92 10.86 -7.71 2.58
CA ASN A 92 10.56 -7.06 3.87
C ASN A 92 9.28 -6.22 3.81
N LEU A 93 9.07 -5.47 2.70
CA LEU A 93 7.87 -4.65 2.51
C LEU A 93 6.61 -5.53 2.49
N ILE A 94 6.66 -6.65 1.78
CA ILE A 94 5.53 -7.58 1.66
C ILE A 94 5.24 -8.23 3.00
N GLN A 95 6.26 -8.72 3.71
CA GLN A 95 6.08 -9.38 5.01
C GLN A 95 5.51 -8.46 6.09
N ARG A 96 5.85 -7.15 6.05
CA ARG A 96 5.27 -6.17 6.98
C ARG A 96 3.77 -5.97 6.75
N LEU A 97 3.38 -5.84 5.49
CA LEU A 97 1.98 -5.61 5.10
C LEU A 97 1.10 -6.85 5.27
N PHE A 98 1.69 -8.02 5.01
CA PHE A 98 1.02 -9.30 5.01
C PHE A 98 1.78 -10.21 5.97
N ASP A 99 1.32 -10.28 7.23
CA ASP A 99 1.92 -11.09 8.29
C ASP A 99 2.09 -12.57 7.89
N ASN A 100 1.37 -13.04 6.86
CA ASN A 100 1.53 -14.37 6.28
C ASN A 100 1.25 -14.40 4.77
N VAL A 101 2.20 -13.90 3.97
CA VAL A 101 2.12 -13.84 2.50
C VAL A 101 1.69 -15.17 1.87
N GLU A 102 2.22 -16.29 2.39
CA GLU A 102 1.91 -17.65 1.93
C GLU A 102 0.45 -18.06 2.17
N SER A 103 -0.19 -17.55 3.22
CA SER A 103 -1.59 -17.90 3.52
C SER A 103 -2.60 -17.01 2.81
N ILE A 104 -2.20 -15.79 2.40
CA ILE A 104 -3.10 -14.81 1.79
C ILE A 104 -3.09 -14.94 0.26
N PHE A 105 -1.98 -15.41 -0.34
CA PHE A 105 -1.84 -15.45 -1.79
C PHE A 105 -1.24 -16.77 -2.29
N ASN A 106 -2.03 -17.50 -3.08
CA ASN A 106 -1.60 -18.72 -3.77
C ASN A 106 -0.54 -18.46 -4.87
N GLU A 107 -0.35 -17.19 -5.27
CA GLU A 107 0.58 -16.79 -6.33
C GLU A 107 1.44 -15.60 -5.85
N VAL A 108 2.54 -15.88 -5.17
CA VAL A 108 3.60 -14.87 -4.98
C VAL A 108 4.38 -14.78 -6.29
N PRO A 109 4.50 -13.59 -6.91
CA PRO A 109 5.28 -13.44 -8.13
C PRO A 109 6.69 -14.00 -7.97
N VAL A 110 7.11 -14.87 -8.88
CA VAL A 110 8.42 -15.54 -8.82
C VAL A 110 9.56 -14.52 -8.70
N SER A 111 9.42 -13.35 -9.32
CA SER A 111 10.38 -12.23 -9.23
C SER A 111 10.62 -11.69 -7.83
N ILE A 112 9.74 -11.97 -6.87
CA ILE A 112 9.91 -11.65 -5.43
C ILE A 112 10.65 -12.79 -4.71
N LEU A 113 10.49 -14.03 -5.18
CA LEU A 113 11.04 -15.24 -4.58
C LEU A 113 12.49 -15.53 -5.03
N VAL A 114 12.94 -14.98 -6.16
CA VAL A 114 14.32 -15.15 -6.60
C VAL A 114 15.21 -14.16 -5.84
N ASN A 115 16.01 -14.70 -4.90
CA ASN A 115 17.05 -14.01 -4.13
C ASN A 115 18.02 -13.22 -5.02
#